data_AF-A0F030-F1
#
_entry.id   AF-A0F030-F1
#
_cell.length_a   1.000
_cell.length_b   1.000
_cell.length_c   1.000
_cell.angle_alpha   90.00
_cell.angle_beta   90.00
_cell.angle_gamma   90.00
#
_symmetry.space_group_name_H-M   'P 1'
#
loop_
_entity.id
_entity.type
_entity.pdbx_description
1 polymer ?
#
loop_
_entity_poly.entity_id
_entity_poly.type
_entity_poly.pdbx_seq_one_letter_code
_entity_poly.pdbx_strand_id
1 'polypeptide(L)' 'MQLFLRAQNTHTLEVTGEETVGQIKAHVQALEGLLVEDQVLLLAGCPLENDACLASCGV' A
#
# COMPACT_ATOMS: atom_id res chain seq x y z
N MET A 1 -9.97 -8.38 0.53
CA MET A 1 -9.00 -8.39 -0.59
C MET A 1 -7.60 -8.54 -0.01
N GLN A 2 -6.63 -9.04 -0.78
CA GLN A 2 -5.26 -9.23 -0.28
C GLN A 2 -4.28 -8.49 -1.18
N LEU A 3 -3.51 -7.58 -0.57
CA LEU A 3 -2.44 -6.84 -1.22
C LEU A 3 -1.11 -7.55 -0.99
N PHE A 4 -0.35 -7.73 -2.06
CA PHE A 4 1.02 -8.21 -2.00
C PHE A 4 1.97 -7.01 -2.10
N LEU A 5 2.68 -6.75 -1.01
CA LEU A 5 3.62 -5.65 -0.89
C LEU A 5 5.02 -6.21 -1.12
N ARG A 6 5.68 -5.75 -2.18
CA ARG A 6 7.05 -6.15 -2.49
C ARG A 6 8.02 -5.07 -2.04
N ALA A 7 8.59 -5.25 -0.85
CA ALA A 7 9.66 -4.41 -0.31
C ALA A 7 10.99 -5.21 -0.30
N GLN A 8 11.70 -5.28 0.83
CA GLN A 8 12.84 -6.20 0.98
C GLN A 8 12.36 -7.65 1.07
N ASN A 9 11.22 -7.86 1.75
CA ASN A 9 10.48 -9.11 1.73
C ASN A 9 9.08 -8.90 1.14
N THR A 10 8.47 -9.99 0.67
CA THR A 10 7.08 -9.96 0.22
C THR A 10 6.17 -10.09 1.44
N HIS A 11 5.38 -9.05 1.72
CA HIS A 11 4.37 -9.05 2.76
C HIS A 11 2.98 -9.16 2.16
N THR A 12 2.07 -9.76 2.91
CA THR A 12 0.66 -9.85 2.56
C THR A 12 -0.15 -9.02 3.54
N LEU A 13 -0.90 -8.05 3.03
CA LEU A 13 -1.80 -7.23 3.83
C LEU A 13 -3.25 -7.55 3.43
N GLU A 14 -4.08 -7.87 4.41
CA GLU A 14 -5.52 -7.98 4.20
C GLU A 14 -6.13 -6.58 4.22
N VAL A 15 -6.90 -6.28 3.18
CA VAL A 15 -7.56 -4.98 3.01
C VAL A 15 -9.02 -5.14 2.67
N THR A 16 -9.83 -4.21 3.15
CA THR A 16 -11.27 -4.13 2.87
C THR A 16 -11.56 -3.34 1.60
N GLY A 17 -10.64 -2.48 1.18
CA GLY A 17 -10.73 -1.66 -0.05
C GLY A 17 -11.27 -0.25 0.19
N GLU A 18 -11.77 0.02 1.39
CA GLU A 18 -12.16 1.36 1.84
C GLU A 18 -10.94 2.18 2.29
N GLU A 19 -9.82 1.50 2.53
CA GLU A 19 -8.58 2.11 2.97
C GLU A 19 -7.93 2.97 1.88
N THR A 20 -7.28 4.04 2.32
CA THR A 20 -6.44 4.87 1.46
C THR A 20 -5.04 4.31 1.33
N VAL A 21 -4.37 4.69 0.26
CA VAL A 21 -2.95 4.36 0.02
C VAL A 21 -2.10 4.83 1.20
N GLY A 22 -2.39 5.99 1.79
CA GLY A 22 -1.72 6.48 3.00
C GLY A 22 -1.87 5.54 4.20
N GLN A 23 -3.05 4.95 4.41
CA GLN A 23 -3.26 3.96 5.47
C GLN A 23 -2.44 2.68 5.20
N ILE A 24 -2.42 2.20 3.96
CA ILE A 24 -1.60 1.04 3.57
C ILE A 24 -0.12 1.27 3.86
N LYS A 25 0.41 2.45 3.50
CA LYS A 25 1.81 2.79 3.79
C LYS A 25 2.11 2.86 5.28
N ALA A 26 1.16 3.34 6.10
CA ALA A 26 1.32 3.32 7.55
C ALA A 26 1.38 1.88 8.10
N HIS A 27 0.59 0.96 7.55
CA HIS A 27 0.69 -0.46 7.88
C HIS A 27 2.04 -1.06 7.47
N VAL A 28 2.51 -0.75 6.26
CA VAL A 28 3.83 -1.19 5.78
C VAL A 28 4.95 -0.62 6.65
N GLN A 29 4.85 0.65 7.08
CA GLN A 29 5.80 1.27 8.00
C GLN A 29 5.89 0.50 9.31
N ALA A 30 4.76 0.06 9.87
CA ALA A 30 4.76 -0.74 11.09
C ALA A 30 5.38 -2.14 10.89
N LEU A 31 5.29 -2.71 9.69
CA LEU A 31 5.81 -4.04 9.37
C LEU A 31 7.31 -4.04 9.07
N GLU A 32 7.77 -3.13 8.20
CA GLU A 32 9.16 -3.07 7.70
C GLU A 32 10.01 -2.01 8.43
N GLY A 33 9.39 -1.10 9.18
CA GLY A 33 10.07 0.05 9.81
C GLY A 33 10.46 1.17 8.84
N LEU A 34 9.97 1.13 7.59
CA LEU A 34 10.28 2.13 6.56
C LEU A 34 9.35 3.34 6.67
N LEU A 35 9.89 4.55 6.51
CA LEU A 35 9.07 5.76 6.50
C LEU A 35 8.09 5.75 5.33
N VAL A 36 6.87 6.25 5.55
CA VAL A 36 5.79 6.30 4.55
C VAL A 36 6.22 7.06 3.28
N GLU A 37 7.05 8.09 3.44
CA GLU A 37 7.60 8.91 2.37
C GLU A 37 8.66 8.19 1.51
N ASP A 38 9.36 7.19 2.06
CA ASP A 38 10.28 6.33 1.29
C ASP A 38 9.57 5.17 0.58
N GLN A 39 8.28 4.97 0.85
CA GLN A 39 7.49 3.89 0.27
C GLN A 39 6.76 4.33 -1.00
N VAL A 40 6.97 3.59 -2.09
CA VAL A 40 6.24 3.76 -3.35
C VAL A 40 5.32 2.56 -3.57
N LEU A 41 4.01 2.80 -3.50
CA LEU A 41 2.99 1.81 -3.86
C LEU A 41 2.73 1.91 -5.36
N LEU A 42 2.83 0.76 -6.05
CA LEU A 42 2.65 0.64 -7.49
C LEU A 42 1.49 -0.32 -7.75
N LEU A 43 0.49 0.14 -8.50
CA LEU A 43 -0.59 -0.70 -9.01
C LEU A 43 -0.42 -0.84 -10.52
N ALA A 44 -0.24 -2.08 -10.99
CA ALA A 44 0.01 -2.37 -12.41
C ALA A 44 1.15 -1.52 -13.03
N GLY A 45 2.15 -1.14 -12.22
CA GLY A 45 3.26 -0.29 -12.64
C GLY A 45 3.00 1.22 -12.56
N CYS A 46 1.80 1.66 -12.18
CA CYS A 46 1.49 3.06 -11.94
C CYS A 46 1.63 3.41 -10.44
N PRO A 47 2.36 4.48 -10.08
CA PRO A 47 2.48 4.92 -8.70
C PRO A 47 1.12 5.44 -8.20
N LEU A 48 0.77 5.08 -6.97
CA LEU A 48 -0.43 5.55 -6.30
C LEU A 48 -0.13 6.71 -5.36
N GLU A 49 -1.01 7.72 -5.38
CA GLU A 49 -0.97 8.86 -4.46
C GLU A 49 -1.56 8.50 -3.10
N ASN A 50 -1.05 9.10 -2.03
CA ASN A 50 -1.47 8.78 -0.65
C ASN A 50 -2.96 9.03 -0.39
N ASP A 51 -3.53 10.05 -1.04
CA ASP A 51 -4.94 10.43 -0.92
C ASP A 51 -5.88 9.54 -1.74
N ALA A 52 -5.35 8.69 -2.64
CA ALA A 52 -6.19 7.79 -3.42
C ALA A 52 -6.73 6.65 -2.54
N CYS A 53 -8.02 6.35 -2.68
CA CYS A 53 -8.64 5.18 -2.06
C CYS A 53 -8.37 3.94 -2.90
N LEU A 54 -8.13 2.79 -2.25
CA LEU A 54 -7.96 1.52 -2.97
C LEU A 54 -9.18 1.20 -3.85
N ALA A 55 -10.40 1.41 -3.34
CA ALA A 55 -11.62 1.25 -4.14
C ALA A 55 -11.65 2.11 -5.42
N SER A 56 -11.02 3.29 -5.40
CA SER A 56 -10.97 4.18 -6.57
C SER A 56 -9.89 3.80 -7.58
N CYS A 57 -8.87 3.06 -7.14
CA CYS A 57 -7.77 2.62 -8.00
C CYS A 57 -8.11 1.37 -8.83
N GLY A 58 -9.29 0.77 -8.63
CA GLY A 58 -9.72 -0.43 -9.36
C GLY A 58 -9.02 -1.71 -8.91
N VAL A 59 -8.68 -1.78 -7.62
CA VAL A 59 -8.08 -2.95 -6.94
C VAL A 59 -9.15 -3.95 -6.52
#